data_AF-A0A920J6M5-F1
#
_entry.id   AF-A0A920J6M5-F1
#
_cell.length_a   1.000
_cell.length_b   1.000
_cell.length_c   1.000
_cell.angle_alpha   90.00
_cell.angle_beta   90.00
_cell.angle_gamma   90.00
#
_symmetry.space_group_name_H-M   'P 1'
#
loop_
_entity.id
_entity.type
_entity.pdbx_description
1 polymer ?
#
loop_
_entity_poly.entity_id
_entity_poly.type
_entity_poly.pdbx_seq_one_letter_code
_entity_poly.pdbx_strand_id
1 'polypeptide(L)'
;MDTHDLSRGRGSLENAVRRIKGKVVTASISTDILYPPHQQQEIQKVIQSVGGSCSYEEIEDQNGHDGFLLATAEIGAIFSQL
;
A
#
# COMPACT_ATOMS: atom_id res chain seq x y z
N MET A 1 -5.29 1.08 15.29
CA MET A 1 -4.95 0.51 13.96
C MET A 1 -5.92 -0.59 13.54
N ASP A 2 -6.74 -1.07 14.49
CA ASP A 2 -7.50 -2.32 14.51
C ASP A 2 -8.47 -2.58 13.35
N THR A 3 -8.78 -1.57 12.55
CA THR A 3 -9.70 -1.74 11.42
C THR A 3 -9.11 -1.42 10.06
N HIS A 4 -8.00 -0.66 9.98
CA HIS A 4 -7.36 -0.16 8.75
C HIS A 4 -8.25 -0.19 7.49
N ASP A 5 -9.42 0.47 7.57
CA ASP A 5 -10.49 0.31 6.59
C ASP A 5 -10.59 1.57 5.73
N LEU A 6 -10.06 1.49 4.52
CA LEU A 6 -10.08 2.58 3.56
C LEU A 6 -11.50 2.92 3.08
N SER A 7 -12.44 1.97 3.16
CA SER A 7 -13.83 2.14 2.71
C SER A 7 -14.72 2.85 3.73
N ARG A 8 -14.28 2.99 4.99
CA ARG A 8 -15.07 3.59 6.07
C ARG A 8 -15.64 4.95 5.68
N GLY A 9 -16.97 5.05 5.76
CA GLY A 9 -17.72 6.27 5.43
C GLY A 9 -17.74 6.64 3.94
N ARG A 10 -17.33 5.72 3.05
CA ARG A 10 -17.14 5.98 1.61
C ARG A 10 -17.91 4.98 0.73
N GLY A 11 -18.70 4.11 1.34
CA GLY A 11 -19.54 3.10 0.69
C GLY A 11 -18.78 1.84 0.32
N SER A 12 -17.74 1.96 -0.51
CA SER A 12 -16.90 0.83 -0.93
C SER A 12 -15.44 1.24 -1.09
N LEU A 13 -14.55 0.26 -1.23
CA LEU A 13 -13.14 0.50 -1.48
C LEU A 13 -12.93 1.19 -2.84
N GLU A 14 -13.67 0.76 -3.88
CA GLU A 14 -13.67 1.38 -5.21
C GLU A 14 -14.06 2.86 -5.14
N ASN A 15 -15.13 3.17 -4.41
CA ASN A 15 -15.57 4.55 -4.19
C ASN A 15 -14.53 5.36 -3.41
N ALA A 16 -13.81 4.72 -2.48
CA ALA A 16 -12.74 5.36 -1.76
C ALA A 16 -11.57 5.72 -2.67
N VAL A 17 -11.10 4.77 -3.47
CA VAL A 17 -9.91 4.95 -4.32
C VAL A 17 -10.18 5.80 -5.57
N ARG A 18 -11.40 5.86 -6.10
CA ARG A 18 -11.79 6.75 -7.23
C ARG A 18 -11.52 8.24 -6.97
N ARG A 19 -11.40 8.63 -5.70
CA ARG A 19 -11.09 10.02 -5.32
C ARG A 19 -9.61 10.36 -5.48
N ILE A 20 -8.72 9.37 -5.56
CA ILE A 20 -7.29 9.58 -5.76
C ILE A 20 -7.07 10.15 -7.17
N LYS A 21 -6.26 11.21 -7.27
CA LYS A 21 -5.92 11.88 -8.54
C LYS A 21 -4.44 11.78 -8.93
N GLY A 22 -3.59 11.36 -8.00
CA GLY A 22 -2.16 11.18 -8.23
C GLY A 22 -1.79 9.74 -8.57
N LYS A 23 -0.52 9.53 -8.91
CA LYS A 23 0.09 8.20 -8.92
C LYS A 23 0.17 7.67 -7.50
N VAL A 24 -0.02 6.36 -7.35
CA VAL A 24 0.08 5.66 -6.07
C VAL A 24 1.18 4.62 -6.16
N VAL A 25 1.91 4.42 -5.07
CA VAL A 25 2.68 3.20 -4.85
C VAL A 25 2.13 2.58 -3.57
N THR A 26 1.81 1.29 -3.61
CA THR A 26 1.64 0.50 -2.38
C THR A 26 2.93 -0.27 -2.10
N ALA A 27 3.30 -0.39 -0.83
CA ALA A 27 4.52 -1.09 -0.43
C ALA A 27 4.27 -1.98 0.78
N SER A 28 4.94 -3.13 0.82
CA SER A 28 4.85 -4.10 1.93
C SER A 28 6.22 -4.48 2.45
N ILE A 29 6.29 -4.80 3.75
CA ILE A 29 7.40 -5.59 4.30
C ILE A 29 7.02 -7.06 4.21
N SER A 30 7.90 -7.90 3.68
CA SER A 30 7.61 -9.32 3.40
C SER A 30 7.24 -10.12 4.66
N THR A 31 7.71 -9.69 5.83
CA THR A 31 7.44 -10.32 7.13
C THR A 31 6.34 -9.62 7.95
N ASP A 32 5.65 -8.61 7.41
CA ASP A 32 4.57 -7.93 8.12
C ASP A 32 3.37 -8.88 8.33
N ILE A 33 3.03 -9.12 9.60
CA ILE A 33 1.87 -9.93 9.99
C ILE A 33 0.63 -9.09 10.33
N LEU A 34 0.81 -7.80 10.59
CA LEU A 34 -0.28 -6.87 10.91
C LEU A 34 -0.97 -6.42 9.62
N TYR A 35 -0.18 -6.12 8.59
CA TYR A 35 -0.64 -5.71 7.26
C TYR A 35 0.07 -6.56 6.19
N PRO A 36 -0.34 -7.83 6.04
CA PRO A 36 0.34 -8.78 5.18
C PRO A 36 0.33 -8.36 3.71
N PRO A 37 1.37 -8.72 2.92
CA PRO A 37 1.57 -8.24 1.56
C PRO A 37 0.36 -8.32 0.62
N HIS A 38 -0.49 -9.34 0.78
CA HIS A 38 -1.68 -9.52 -0.05
C HIS A 38 -2.70 -8.38 0.08
N GLN A 39 -2.77 -7.68 1.22
CA GLN A 39 -3.69 -6.56 1.41
C GLN A 39 -3.29 -5.34 0.56
N GLN A 40 -2.00 -5.07 0.44
CA GLN A 40 -1.45 -3.97 -0.36
C GLN A 40 -1.59 -4.26 -1.86
N GLN A 41 -1.43 -5.53 -2.25
CA GLN A 41 -1.73 -6.00 -3.60
C GLN A 41 -3.24 -5.88 -3.92
N GLU A 42 -4.12 -6.12 -2.95
CA GLU A 42 -5.57 -5.91 -3.11
C GLU A 42 -5.89 -4.42 -3.35
N ILE A 43 -5.31 -3.52 -2.55
CA ILE A 43 -5.45 -2.07 -2.75
C ILE A 43 -4.95 -1.67 -4.15
N GLN A 44 -3.79 -2.16 -4.58
CA GLN A 44 -3.26 -1.92 -5.93
C GLN A 44 -4.26 -2.34 -7.01
N LYS A 45 -4.77 -3.58 -6.92
CA LYS A 45 -5.75 -4.12 -7.89
C LYS A 45 -7.01 -3.28 -7.94
N VAL A 46 -7.51 -2.80 -6.80
CA VAL A 46 -8.73 -1.99 -6.74
C VAL A 46 -8.51 -0.58 -7.29
N ILE A 47 -7.33 0.02 -7.08
CA ILE A 47 -6.98 1.30 -7.72
C ILE A 47 -6.93 1.14 -9.24
N GLN A 48 -6.26 0.09 -9.73
CA GLN A 48 -6.14 -0.18 -11.16
C GLN A 48 -7.50 -0.52 -11.81
N SER A 49 -8.38 -1.24 -11.11
CA SER A 49 -9.71 -1.62 -11.63
C SER A 49 -10.64 -0.43 -11.86
N VAL A 50 -10.40 0.70 -11.17
CA VAL A 50 -11.13 1.96 -11.38
C VAL A 50 -10.41 2.94 -12.31
N GLY A 51 -9.33 2.51 -12.97
CA GLY A 51 -8.56 3.31 -13.92
C GLY A 51 -7.47 4.20 -13.30
N GLY A 52 -7.14 4.00 -12.03
CA GLY A 52 -6.05 4.70 -11.35
C GLY A 52 -4.65 4.14 -11.70
N SER A 53 -3.61 4.93 -11.48
CA SER A 53 -2.21 4.50 -11.64
C SER A 53 -1.64 4.07 -10.29
N CYS A 54 -1.32 2.78 -10.14
CA CYS A 54 -0.72 2.23 -8.92
C CYS A 54 0.35 1.18 -9.24
N SER A 55 1.55 1.34 -8.70
CA SER A 55 2.57 0.28 -8.63
C SER A 55 2.59 -0.38 -7.25
N TYR A 56 3.26 -1.53 -7.15
CA TYR A 56 3.45 -2.29 -5.91
C TYR A 56 4.92 -2.64 -5.74
N GLU A 57 5.45 -2.44 -4.54
CA GLU A 57 6.82 -2.78 -4.16
C GLU A 57 6.81 -3.65 -2.89
N GLU A 58 7.70 -4.63 -2.83
CA GLU A 58 7.87 -5.48 -1.64
C GLU A 58 9.31 -5.39 -1.15
N ILE A 59 9.48 -5.14 0.14
CA ILE A 59 10.78 -5.01 0.80
C ILE A 59 11.00 -6.26 1.65
N GLU A 60 12.08 -6.97 1.38
CA GLU A 60 12.53 -8.07 2.21
C GLU A 60 13.20 -7.53 3.47
N ASP A 61 12.52 -7.63 4.61
CA ASP A 61 13.03 -7.17 5.91
C ASP A 61 12.48 -8.07 7.04
N GLN A 62 13.24 -8.26 8.12
CA GLN A 62 12.92 -9.19 9.21
C GLN A 62 12.23 -8.52 10.41
N ASN A 63 12.04 -7.21 10.38
CA ASN A 63 11.48 -6.43 11.49
C ASN A 63 9.94 -6.35 11.44
N GLY A 64 9.31 -7.13 10.57
CA GLY A 64 7.85 -7.16 10.42
C GLY A 64 7.31 -5.78 10.05
N HIS A 65 6.22 -5.38 10.71
CA HIS A 65 5.60 -4.08 10.46
C HIS A 65 6.58 -2.92 10.61
N ASP A 66 7.43 -2.92 11.62
CA ASP A 66 8.37 -1.81 11.86
C ASP A 66 9.49 -1.72 10.80
N GLY A 67 9.58 -2.70 9.88
CA GLY A 67 10.50 -2.65 8.75
C GLY A 67 10.35 -1.39 7.90
N PHE A 68 9.16 -0.79 7.78
CA PHE A 68 8.99 0.47 7.01
C PHE A 68 9.72 1.67 7.64
N LEU A 69 10.00 1.61 8.96
CA LEU A 69 10.75 2.66 9.66
C LEU A 69 12.27 2.42 9.59
N LEU A 70 12.69 1.18 9.39
CA LEU A 70 14.09 0.75 9.48
C LEU A 70 14.75 0.60 8.11
N ALA A 71 14.03 0.10 7.10
CA ALA A 71 14.46 -0.06 5.71
C ALA A 71 14.45 1.29 4.95
N THR A 72 15.08 2.30 5.53
CA THR A 72 15.01 3.69 5.06
C THR A 72 15.61 3.90 3.65
N ALA A 73 16.60 3.08 3.26
CA ALA A 73 17.22 3.16 1.95
C ALA A 73 16.28 2.64 0.85
N GLU A 74 15.65 1.49 1.09
CA GLU A 74 14.69 0.84 0.23
C GLU A 74 13.43 1.70 0.08
N ILE A 75 12.90 2.19 1.21
CA ILE A 75 11.76 3.12 1.23
C ILE A 75 12.09 4.42 0.47
N GLY A 76 13.30 4.98 0.67
CA GLY A 76 13.76 6.17 -0.05
C GLY A 76 13.86 5.96 -1.56
N ALA A 77 14.28 4.78 -2.00
CA ALA A 77 14.35 4.42 -3.42
C ALA A 77 12.95 4.39 -4.07
N ILE A 78 11.92 3.93 -3.35
CA ILE A 78 10.53 3.92 -3.83
C ILE A 78 10.04 5.34 -4.11
N PHE A 79 10.28 6.29 -3.19
CA PHE A 79 9.85 7.68 -3.37
C PHE A 79 10.50 8.36 -4.59
N SER A 80 11.69 7.93 -4.99
CA SER A 80 12.39 8.47 -6.15
C SER A 80 11.75 8.07 -7.49
N GLN A 81 10.75 7.20 -7.50
CA GLN A 81 10.09 6.66 -8.69
C GLN A 81 8.73 7.33 -9.02
N LEU A 82 8.21 8.19 -8.14
CA LEU A 82 6.91 8.86 -8.28
C LEU A 82 7.00 10.16 -9.11
#